data_AF-A0A1Y2MGV3-F1
#
_entry.id   AF-A0A1Y2MGV3-F1
#
_cell.length_a   1.000
_cell.length_b   1.000
_cell.length_c   1.000
_cell.angle_alpha   90.00
_cell.angle_beta   90.00
_cell.angle_gamma   90.00
#
_symmetry.space_group_name_H-M   'P 1'
#
loop_
_entity.id
_entity.type
_entity.pdbx_description
1 polymer ?
#
loop_
_entity_poly.entity_id
_entity_poly.type
_entity_poly.pdbx_seq_one_letter_code
_entity_poly.pdbx_strand_id
1 'polypeptide(L)'
;MATEETVQLNEEHAPHQASIDAFDSILESLKDELVKLRRDHDKHEPEYFHAVKHVSDSDLASFTSRDLESVRVANSAYGLHLFGKVRLPAVDDGYIHVRVFGSAKDGTDGSSIDEREYSLHSIHTEEVIKEDGDRVYRAILSRSDKLEWFDT
;
A
#
# COMPACT_ATOMS: atom_id res chain seq x y z
N MET A 1 13.34 13.38 -1.38
CA MET A 1 12.56 12.16 -1.06
C MET A 1 12.13 12.30 0.39
N ALA A 2 10.86 11.99 0.69
CA ALA A 2 10.39 11.90 2.06
C ALA A 2 10.96 10.65 2.72
N THR A 3 11.39 10.76 3.96
CA THR A 3 11.92 9.66 4.79
C THR A 3 11.12 9.58 6.09
N GLU A 4 11.21 8.45 6.79
CA GLU A 4 10.58 8.28 8.12
C GLU A 4 10.93 9.42 9.08
N GLU A 5 12.20 9.87 9.08
CA GLU A 5 12.67 10.96 9.95
C GLU A 5 12.07 12.33 9.62
N THR A 6 11.62 12.53 8.38
CA THR A 6 11.09 13.82 7.91
C THR A 6 9.57 13.83 7.77
N VAL A 7 8.92 12.67 7.90
CA VAL A 7 7.49 12.50 7.73
C VAL A 7 6.92 11.66 8.87
N GLN A 8 6.30 12.36 9.83
CA GLN A 8 5.68 11.71 10.99
C GLN A 8 4.26 11.25 10.65
N LEU A 9 4.09 9.94 10.51
CA LEU A 9 2.78 9.31 10.36
C LEU A 9 1.94 9.48 11.64
N ASN A 10 0.68 9.87 11.48
CA ASN A 10 -0.29 9.88 12.57
C ASN A 10 -0.57 8.45 13.10
N GLU A 11 -1.43 8.33 14.11
CA GLU A 11 -1.88 7.01 14.59
C GLU A 11 -2.69 6.28 13.52
N GLU A 12 -2.60 4.94 13.50
CA GLU A 12 -3.43 4.12 12.63
C GLU A 12 -4.92 4.28 13.00
N HIS A 13 -5.74 4.61 12.01
CA HIS A 13 -7.18 4.83 12.20
C HIS A 13 -8.00 4.31 11.01
N ALA A 14 -9.31 4.15 11.21
CA ALA A 14 -10.23 3.81 10.12
C ALA A 14 -10.23 4.91 9.04
N PRO A 15 -10.36 4.56 7.74
CA PRO A 15 -10.30 5.56 6.68
C PRO A 15 -11.50 6.51 6.76
N HIS A 16 -11.21 7.80 6.62
CA HIS A 16 -12.23 8.82 6.40
C HIS A 16 -12.50 8.97 4.90
N GLN A 17 -13.59 9.64 4.52
CA GLN A 17 -14.00 9.78 3.11
C GLN A 17 -12.87 10.27 2.20
N ALA A 18 -12.07 11.25 2.62
CA ALA A 18 -10.93 11.74 1.84
C ALA A 18 -9.88 10.67 1.54
N SER A 19 -9.62 9.75 2.48
CA SER A 19 -8.70 8.62 2.27
C SER A 19 -9.30 7.58 1.34
N ILE A 20 -10.62 7.35 1.44
CA ILE A 20 -11.36 6.45 0.57
C ILE A 20 -11.32 6.99 -0.86
N ASP A 21 -11.61 8.27 -1.07
CA ASP A 21 -11.61 8.91 -2.39
C ASP A 21 -10.22 8.89 -3.03
N ALA A 22 -9.17 9.18 -2.24
CA ALA A 22 -7.78 9.08 -2.68
C ALA A 22 -7.43 7.65 -3.12
N PHE A 23 -7.82 6.65 -2.33
CA PHE A 23 -7.58 5.24 -2.64
C PHE A 23 -8.39 4.77 -3.86
N ASP A 24 -9.65 5.15 -3.97
CA ASP A 24 -10.53 4.80 -5.09
C ASP A 24 -9.99 5.35 -6.41
N SER A 25 -9.42 6.57 -6.38
CA SER A 25 -8.81 7.19 -7.56
C SER A 25 -7.59 6.44 -8.12
N ILE A 26 -6.89 5.66 -7.29
CA ILE A 26 -5.71 4.86 -7.69
C ILE A 26 -6.01 3.36 -7.78
N LEU A 27 -7.26 2.94 -7.54
CA LEU A 27 -7.63 1.54 -7.33
C LEU A 27 -7.24 0.65 -8.52
N GLU A 28 -7.53 1.09 -9.74
CA GLU A 28 -7.22 0.32 -10.95
C GLU A 28 -5.70 0.22 -11.17
N SER A 29 -4.96 1.32 -11.00
CA SER A 29 -3.49 1.31 -11.09
C SER A 29 -2.84 0.43 -10.02
N LEU A 30 -3.40 0.41 -8.81
CA LEU A 30 -2.95 -0.47 -7.73
C LEU A 30 -3.16 -1.95 -8.06
N LYS A 31 -4.30 -2.31 -8.63
CA LYS A 31 -4.58 -3.68 -9.06
C LYS A 31 -3.62 -4.14 -10.16
N ASP A 32 -3.41 -3.29 -11.17
CA ASP A 32 -2.49 -3.57 -12.27
C ASP A 32 -1.05 -3.76 -11.76
N GLU A 33 -0.58 -2.88 -10.87
CA GLU A 33 0.77 -2.97 -10.32
C GLU A 33 0.92 -4.19 -9.39
N LEU A 34 -0.10 -4.54 -8.59
CA LEU A 34 -0.07 -5.75 -7.76
C LEU A 34 0.08 -7.02 -8.61
N VAL A 35 -0.69 -7.14 -9.69
CA VAL A 35 -0.63 -8.29 -10.60
C VAL A 35 0.72 -8.33 -11.32
N LYS A 36 1.23 -7.18 -11.75
CA LYS A 36 2.57 -7.08 -12.36
C LYS A 36 3.65 -7.51 -11.38
N LEU A 37 3.64 -6.97 -10.16
CA LEU A 37 4.57 -7.30 -9.08
C LEU A 37 4.54 -8.81 -8.78
N ARG A 38 3.34 -9.39 -8.65
CA ARG A 38 3.14 -10.84 -8.47
C ARG A 38 3.82 -11.66 -9.57
N ARG A 39 3.58 -11.31 -10.83
CA ARG A 39 4.13 -12.05 -11.99
C ARG A 39 5.63 -11.92 -12.14
N ASP A 40 6.20 -10.78 -11.75
CA ASP A 40 7.64 -10.58 -11.82
C ASP A 40 8.36 -11.33 -10.68
N HIS A 41 7.82 -11.31 -9.47
CA HIS A 41 8.33 -12.14 -8.38
C HIS A 41 8.19 -13.65 -8.67
N ASP A 42 7.07 -14.11 -9.23
CA ASP A 42 6.92 -15.53 -9.58
C ASP A 42 8.00 -16.06 -10.55
N LYS A 43 8.63 -15.18 -11.34
CA LYS A 43 9.74 -15.56 -12.25
C LYS A 43 11.11 -15.58 -11.56
N HIS A 44 11.31 -14.75 -10.55
CA HIS A 44 12.64 -14.42 -10.02
C HIS A 44 12.82 -14.77 -8.55
N GLU A 45 11.79 -14.52 -7.74
CA GLU A 45 11.79 -14.62 -6.27
C GLU A 45 10.37 -15.01 -5.78
N PRO A 46 9.92 -16.25 -6.06
CA PRO A 46 8.53 -16.68 -5.81
C PRO A 46 8.14 -16.71 -4.32
N GLU A 47 9.10 -16.58 -3.42
CA GLU A 47 8.91 -16.55 -1.97
C GLU A 47 7.97 -15.40 -1.55
N TYR A 48 8.08 -14.22 -2.16
CA TYR A 48 7.30 -13.03 -1.79
C TYR A 48 5.79 -13.26 -1.83
N PHE A 49 5.29 -13.99 -2.83
CA PHE A 49 3.86 -14.24 -3.00
C PHE A 49 3.48 -15.70 -2.71
N HIS A 50 4.34 -16.45 -2.01
CA HIS A 50 4.10 -17.86 -1.72
C HIS A 50 2.76 -18.10 -1.02
N ALA A 51 2.37 -17.19 -0.11
CA ALA A 51 1.12 -17.26 0.65
C ALA A 51 -0.14 -17.32 -0.25
N VAL A 52 -0.08 -16.67 -1.42
CA VAL A 52 -1.22 -16.55 -2.34
C VAL A 52 -0.97 -17.27 -3.66
N LYS A 53 -0.02 -18.21 -3.72
CA LYS A 53 0.31 -18.99 -4.94
C LYS A 53 -0.86 -19.77 -5.56
N HIS A 54 -1.90 -20.01 -4.77
CA HIS A 54 -3.09 -20.75 -5.15
C HIS A 54 -4.26 -19.85 -5.56
N VAL A 55 -4.08 -18.52 -5.44
CA VAL A 55 -5.08 -17.49 -5.75
C VAL A 55 -4.82 -16.97 -7.17
N SER A 56 -5.89 -16.79 -7.94
CA SER A 56 -5.76 -16.23 -9.30
C SER A 56 -5.45 -14.73 -9.26
N ASP A 57 -4.84 -14.18 -10.31
CA ASP A 57 -4.60 -12.73 -10.43
C ASP A 57 -5.90 -11.92 -10.26
N SER A 58 -7.01 -12.42 -10.83
CA SER A 58 -8.33 -11.77 -10.71
C SER A 58 -8.86 -11.77 -9.29
N ASP A 59 -8.66 -12.86 -8.54
CA ASP A 59 -9.10 -12.96 -7.15
C ASP A 59 -8.19 -12.13 -6.23
N LEU A 60 -6.88 -12.12 -6.50
CA LEU A 60 -5.89 -11.30 -5.79
C LEU A 60 -6.21 -9.81 -5.94
N ALA A 61 -6.64 -9.38 -7.13
CA ALA A 61 -7.01 -8.01 -7.45
C ALA A 61 -8.51 -7.68 -7.26
N SER A 62 -9.29 -8.55 -6.60
CA SER A 62 -10.75 -8.40 -6.46
C SER A 62 -11.19 -7.37 -5.41
N PHE A 63 -10.25 -6.79 -4.66
CA PHE A 63 -10.55 -5.80 -3.61
C PHE A 63 -11.12 -4.50 -4.16
N THR A 64 -11.85 -3.80 -3.29
CA THR A 64 -12.49 -2.51 -3.57
C THR A 64 -12.07 -1.47 -2.52
N SER A 65 -12.52 -0.23 -2.67
CA SER A 65 -12.32 0.81 -1.64
C SER A 65 -12.92 0.46 -0.27
N ARG A 66 -13.85 -0.50 -0.19
CA ARG A 66 -14.38 -1.03 1.08
C ARG A 66 -13.42 -1.93 1.84
N ASP A 67 -12.40 -2.44 1.15
CA ASP A 67 -11.41 -3.32 1.73
C ASP A 67 -10.20 -2.54 2.30
N LEU A 68 -10.19 -1.22 2.16
CA LEU A 68 -9.27 -0.34 2.91
C LEU A 68 -9.68 -0.36 4.39
N GLU A 69 -8.92 -1.07 5.23
CA GLU A 69 -9.29 -1.32 6.62
C GLU A 69 -8.79 -0.21 7.56
N SER A 70 -7.55 0.22 7.36
CA SER A 70 -6.95 1.29 8.14
C SER A 70 -5.96 2.11 7.33
N VAL A 71 -5.73 3.33 7.79
CA VAL A 71 -4.81 4.28 7.16
C VAL A 71 -3.94 4.98 8.18
N ARG A 72 -2.78 5.44 7.69
CA ARG A 72 -1.97 6.46 8.35
C ARG A 72 -1.65 7.56 7.36
N VAL A 73 -1.62 8.78 7.84
CA VAL A 73 -1.48 9.98 7.01
C VAL A 73 -0.39 10.86 7.58
N ALA A 74 0.39 11.46 6.68
CA ALA A 74 1.31 12.52 7.01
C ALA A 74 1.37 13.56 5.89
N ASN A 75 1.71 14.79 6.26
CA ASN A 75 2.03 15.84 5.29
C ASN A 75 3.54 16.08 5.31
N SER A 76 4.14 16.19 4.13
CA SER A 76 5.49 16.70 3.95
C SER A 76 5.45 18.04 3.21
N ALA A 77 6.61 18.67 3.02
CA ALA A 77 6.73 19.86 2.19
C ALA A 77 6.36 19.60 0.70
N TYR A 78 6.27 18.34 0.28
CA TYR A 78 6.05 17.94 -1.11
C TYR A 78 4.64 17.43 -1.37
N GLY A 79 3.88 17.08 -0.34
CA GLY A 79 2.52 16.57 -0.50
C GLY A 79 2.04 15.69 0.64
N LEU A 80 0.91 15.02 0.38
CA LEU A 80 0.32 14.03 1.29
C LEU A 80 1.00 12.68 1.10
N HIS A 81 1.28 12.01 2.21
CA HIS A 81 1.58 10.59 2.26
C HIS A 81 0.40 9.89 2.92
N LEU A 82 -0.27 9.02 2.17
CA LEU A 82 -1.32 8.15 2.66
C LEU A 82 -0.80 6.71 2.62
N PHE A 83 -0.74 6.08 3.78
CA PHE A 83 -0.48 4.66 3.92
C PHE A 83 -1.82 3.98 4.12
N GLY A 84 -2.04 2.86 3.43
CA GLY A 84 -3.26 2.08 3.52
C GLY A 84 -2.99 0.61 3.77
N LYS A 85 -3.72 0.02 4.71
CA LYS A 85 -3.82 -1.44 4.90
C LYS A 85 -5.06 -1.93 4.16
N VAL A 86 -4.84 -2.70 3.09
CA VAL A 86 -5.90 -3.17 2.19
C VAL A 86 -6.07 -4.67 2.38
N ARG A 87 -7.27 -5.09 2.76
CA ARG A 87 -7.63 -6.50 2.88
C ARG A 87 -7.79 -7.12 1.50
N LEU A 88 -7.31 -8.35 1.33
CA LEU A 88 -7.51 -9.14 0.13
C LEU A 88 -8.70 -10.10 0.34
N PRO A 89 -9.86 -9.90 -0.30
CA PRO A 89 -11.06 -10.68 -0.01
C PRO A 89 -10.92 -12.20 -0.24
N ALA A 90 -10.07 -12.58 -1.19
CA ALA A 90 -9.83 -13.97 -1.57
C ALA A 90 -8.78 -14.69 -0.71
N VAL A 91 -8.20 -14.00 0.29
CA VAL A 91 -7.10 -14.52 1.10
C VAL A 91 -7.50 -14.48 2.57
N ASP A 92 -7.41 -15.61 3.26
CA ASP A 92 -7.60 -15.65 4.71
C ASP A 92 -6.45 -14.92 5.41
N ASP A 93 -6.79 -13.95 6.27
CA ASP A 93 -5.86 -13.04 6.95
C ASP A 93 -4.79 -12.42 6.01
N GLY A 94 -5.18 -12.07 4.78
CA GLY A 94 -4.27 -11.52 3.76
C GLY A 94 -4.46 -10.03 3.51
N TYR A 95 -3.36 -9.30 3.56
CA TYR A 95 -3.31 -7.85 3.39
C TYR A 95 -2.16 -7.42 2.48
N ILE A 96 -2.32 -6.28 1.83
CA ILE A 96 -1.21 -5.50 1.27
C ILE A 96 -1.16 -4.15 1.99
N HIS A 97 0.04 -3.64 2.20
CA HIS A 97 0.23 -2.25 2.61
C HIS A 97 0.62 -1.44 1.38
N VAL A 98 -0.02 -0.28 1.20
CA VAL A 98 0.19 0.57 0.03
C VAL A 98 0.55 1.97 0.47
N ARG A 99 1.40 2.63 -0.31
CA ARG A 99 1.72 4.05 -0.14
C ARG A 99 1.17 4.81 -1.33
N VAL A 100 0.35 5.82 -1.04
CA VAL A 100 -0.27 6.73 -2.00
C VAL A 100 0.30 8.12 -1.77
N PHE A 101 0.67 8.78 -2.85
CA PHE A 101 1.17 10.14 -2.82
C PHE A 101 0.15 11.11 -3.39
N GLY A 102 -0.20 12.15 -2.63
CA GLY A 102 -1.05 13.24 -3.08
C GLY A 102 -0.22 14.48 -3.35
N SER A 103 -0.05 14.84 -4.62
CA SER A 103 0.60 16.09 -5.06
C SER A 103 -0.43 17.18 -5.32
N ALA A 104 0.02 18.44 -5.30
CA ALA A 104 -0.77 19.55 -5.83
C ALA A 104 -0.95 19.35 -7.34
N LYS A 105 -2.17 19.60 -7.84
CA LYS A 105 -2.45 19.69 -9.27
C LYS A 105 -1.65 20.84 -9.89
N ASP A 106 -1.32 20.70 -11.16
CA ASP A 106 -0.59 21.74 -11.89
C ASP A 106 -1.28 23.11 -11.78
N GLY A 107 -0.50 24.13 -11.43
CA GLY A 107 -1.01 25.49 -11.20
C GLY A 107 -1.73 25.73 -9.86
N THR A 108 -1.73 24.78 -8.92
CA THR A 108 -2.33 24.92 -7.58
C THR A 108 -1.29 24.77 -6.47
N ASP A 109 -1.62 25.15 -5.24
CA ASP A 109 -0.75 24.96 -4.07
C ASP A 109 -1.11 23.70 -3.24
N GLY A 110 -2.14 22.94 -3.66
CA GLY A 110 -2.59 21.73 -2.98
C GLY A 110 -3.14 22.00 -1.57
N SER A 111 -3.55 23.24 -1.27
CA SER A 111 -4.07 23.65 0.05
C SER A 111 -5.45 23.06 0.33
N SER A 112 -6.22 22.77 -0.72
CA SER A 112 -7.52 22.08 -0.62
C SER A 112 -7.47 20.63 -1.14
N ILE A 113 -8.50 19.84 -0.78
CA ILE A 113 -8.65 18.45 -1.26
C ILE A 113 -8.84 18.41 -2.78
N ASP A 114 -9.61 19.35 -3.33
CA ASP A 114 -9.92 19.42 -4.76
C ASP A 114 -8.71 19.82 -5.63
N GLU A 115 -7.66 20.36 -5.01
CA GLU A 115 -6.40 20.73 -5.65
C GLU A 115 -5.35 19.61 -5.58
N ARG A 116 -5.72 18.41 -5.11
CA ARG A 116 -4.80 17.26 -5.05
C ARG A 116 -5.10 16.23 -6.12
N GLU A 117 -4.03 15.67 -6.67
CA GLU A 117 -4.06 14.46 -7.49
C GLU A 117 -3.28 13.35 -6.79
N TYR A 118 -3.79 12.12 -6.88
CA TYR A 118 -3.24 10.98 -6.18
C TYR A 118 -2.61 9.99 -7.15
N SER A 119 -1.50 9.41 -6.71
CA SER A 119 -0.78 8.38 -7.46
C SER A 119 -0.33 7.27 -6.52
N LEU A 120 -0.30 6.04 -7.03
CA LEU A 120 0.35 4.94 -6.34
C LEU A 120 1.85 5.24 -6.25
N HIS A 121 2.37 5.27 -5.02
CA HIS A 121 3.81 5.40 -4.79
C HIS A 121 4.46 4.02 -4.79
N SER A 122 3.95 3.10 -3.97
CA SER A 122 4.46 1.73 -3.91
C SER A 122 3.53 0.76 -3.18
N ILE A 123 3.81 -0.54 -3.32
CA ILE A 123 3.21 -1.65 -2.59
C ILE A 123 4.31 -2.26 -1.73
N HIS A 124 4.04 -2.41 -0.43
CA HIS A 124 5.03 -2.91 0.50
C HIS A 124 5.37 -4.38 0.23
N THR A 125 6.66 -4.65 0.18
CA THR A 125 7.24 -5.98 0.31
C THR A 125 8.31 -5.93 1.38
N GLU A 126 8.54 -7.02 2.10
CA GLU A 126 9.55 -7.06 3.14
C GLU A 126 10.46 -8.28 3.05
N GLU A 127 11.71 -8.05 3.41
CA GLU A 127 12.72 -9.06 3.70
C GLU A 127 12.96 -9.04 5.22
N VAL A 128 12.38 -10.01 5.92
CA VAL A 128 12.56 -10.18 7.37
C VAL A 128 13.67 -11.18 7.63
N ILE A 129 14.68 -10.77 8.40
CA ILE A 129 15.71 -11.68 8.91
C ILE A 129 15.24 -12.21 10.26
N LYS A 130 14.98 -13.51 10.35
CA LYS A 130 14.63 -14.22 11.58
C LYS A 130 15.84 -14.32 12.52
N GLU A 131 15.57 -14.61 13.79
CA GLU A 131 16.61 -14.76 14.83
C GLU A 131 17.62 -15.89 14.54
N ASP A 132 17.22 -16.89 13.77
CA ASP A 132 18.06 -18.00 13.31
C ASP A 132 18.90 -17.66 12.07
N GLY A 133 18.73 -16.46 11.51
CA GLY A 133 19.39 -15.98 10.30
C GLY A 133 18.64 -16.28 9.00
N ASP A 134 17.49 -16.97 9.05
CA ASP A 134 16.68 -17.23 7.87
C ASP A 134 16.01 -15.95 7.37
N ARG A 135 15.99 -15.78 6.04
CA ARG A 135 15.32 -14.66 5.39
C ARG A 135 13.92 -15.07 4.95
N VAL A 136 12.92 -14.29 5.33
CA VAL A 136 11.55 -14.42 4.86
C VAL A 136 11.23 -13.23 3.98
N TYR A 137 10.87 -13.54 2.75
CA TYR A 137 10.40 -12.58 1.78
C TYR A 137 8.87 -12.67 1.71
N ARG A 138 8.16 -11.58 1.97
CA ARG A 138 6.69 -11.55 1.84
C ARG A 138 6.17 -10.23 1.28
N ALA A 139 5.17 -10.33 0.41
CA ALA A 139 4.36 -9.24 -0.10
C ALA A 139 2.93 -9.27 0.47
N ILE A 140 2.55 -10.39 1.09
CA ILE A 140 1.25 -10.59 1.71
C ILE A 140 1.44 -10.57 3.22
N LEU A 141 0.80 -9.58 3.84
CA LEU A 141 0.86 -9.28 5.25
C LEU A 141 -0.38 -9.83 5.96
N SER A 142 -0.33 -9.88 7.29
CA SER A 142 -1.44 -10.25 8.16
C SER A 142 -2.15 -9.02 8.72
N ARG A 143 -3.33 -9.22 9.31
CA ARG A 143 -4.05 -8.17 10.05
C ARG A 143 -3.20 -7.55 11.16
N SER A 144 -2.34 -8.36 11.78
CA SER A 144 -1.52 -7.99 12.94
C SER A 144 -0.29 -7.16 12.56
N ASP A 145 0.11 -7.18 11.30
CA ASP A 145 1.23 -6.38 10.82
C ASP A 145 0.85 -4.89 10.89
N LYS A 146 1.75 -4.10 11.46
CA LYS A 146 1.51 -2.66 11.66
C LYS A 146 1.70 -1.91 10.36
N LEU A 147 0.90 -0.87 10.16
CA LEU A 147 1.09 0.01 9.03
C LEU A 147 2.24 0.99 9.35
N GLU A 148 3.47 0.59 9.08
CA GLU A 148 4.68 1.38 9.37
C GLU A 148 5.21 2.09 8.10
N TRP A 149 6.22 2.94 8.27
CA TRP A 149 6.86 3.57 7.13
C TRP A 149 7.61 2.53 6.30
N PHE A 150 7.51 2.62 4.97
CA PHE A 150 8.29 1.82 4.04
C PHE A 150 8.60 2.61 2.75
N ASP A 151 9.77 2.30 2.17
CA ASP A 151 10.30 2.93 0.96
C ASP A 151 10.35 1.98 -0.25
N THR A 152 10.08 0.69 -0.03
CA THR A 152 9.94 -0.34 -1.07
C THR A 152 8.86 0.03 -2.06
#